data_AF-A0A1U8E1M2-F1
#
_entry.id   AF-A0A1U8E1M2-F1
#
_cell.length_a   1.000
_cell.length_b   1.000
_cell.length_c   1.000
_cell.angle_alpha   90.00
_cell.angle_beta   90.00
_cell.angle_gamma   90.00
#
_symmetry.space_group_name_H-M   'P 1'
#
loop_
_entity.id
_entity.type
_entity.pdbx_description
1 polymer ?
#
loop_
_entity_poly.entity_id
_entity_poly.type
_entity_poly.pdbx_seq_one_letter_code
_entity_poly.pdbx_strand_id
1 'polypeptide(L)'
;MSGEVEMSSEKQSRRGLSCAPYFDALWFCYSPVHQMQQYYRLGALDNCSKKWSGLVDCLTLKTKRSSEVEEILETREKAKPHLWTTRTPEEAAAHWKELFDHLDEE
;
A
#
# COMPACT_ATOMS: atom_id res chain seq x y z
N MET A 1 -11.32 -14.69 -40.07
CA MET A 1 -10.18 -15.21 -39.29
C MET A 1 -8.99 -14.32 -39.58
N SER A 2 -8.78 -13.33 -38.72
CA SER A 2 -7.60 -12.47 -38.66
C SER A 2 -7.24 -12.50 -37.18
N GLY A 3 -6.20 -13.21 -36.79
CA GLY A 3 -4.84 -12.74 -36.97
C GLY A 3 -4.47 -12.05 -35.67
N GLU A 4 -3.75 -12.77 -34.82
CA GLU A 4 -3.35 -12.42 -33.46
C GLU A 4 -2.67 -11.05 -33.42
N VAL A 5 -3.07 -10.19 -32.48
CA VAL A 5 -2.32 -8.99 -32.13
C VAL A 5 -1.55 -9.28 -30.86
N GLU A 6 -0.26 -9.00 -30.97
CA GLU A 6 0.83 -9.45 -30.13
C GLU A 6 0.72 -9.02 -28.66
N MET A 7 1.07 -9.99 -27.81
CA MET A 7 1.73 -9.80 -26.54
C MET A 7 2.93 -8.86 -26.69
N SER A 8 2.92 -7.70 -26.02
CA SER A 8 4.08 -7.15 -25.29
C SER A 8 3.75 -5.74 -24.76
N SER A 9 3.40 -5.64 -23.48
CA SER A 9 3.47 -4.40 -22.69
C SER A 9 3.27 -4.83 -21.25
N GLU A 10 4.16 -4.69 -20.29
CA GLU A 10 5.28 -3.78 -20.13
C GLU A 10 6.34 -4.53 -19.32
N LYS A 11 7.60 -4.52 -19.74
CA LYS A 11 8.70 -4.75 -18.80
C LYS A 11 8.61 -3.59 -17.80
N GLN A 12 8.06 -3.83 -16.61
CA GLN A 12 8.14 -2.88 -15.50
C GLN A 12 9.60 -2.50 -15.36
N SER A 13 9.94 -1.29 -15.82
CA SER A 13 11.26 -0.70 -15.65
C SER A 13 11.60 -0.85 -14.18
N ARG A 14 12.75 -1.45 -13.86
CA ARG A 14 13.25 -1.58 -12.49
C ARG A 14 13.19 -0.21 -11.82
N ARG A 15 12.10 0.09 -11.12
CA ARG A 15 11.90 1.35 -10.39
C ARG A 15 12.93 1.31 -9.27
N GLY A 16 14.04 2.01 -9.47
CA GLY A 16 15.06 2.12 -8.42
C GLY A 16 14.40 2.59 -7.13
N LEU A 17 14.79 1.98 -6.00
CA LEU A 17 14.29 2.37 -4.69
C LEU A 17 14.62 3.84 -4.41
N SER A 18 13.57 4.67 -4.33
CA SER A 18 13.65 6.06 -3.93
C SER A 18 13.25 6.21 -2.45
N CYS A 19 14.16 6.74 -1.63
CA CYS A 19 13.87 7.03 -0.22
C CYS A 19 13.45 8.49 0.03
N ALA A 20 13.47 9.33 -1.01
CA ALA A 20 12.99 10.70 -0.95
C ALA A 20 11.55 10.84 -0.39
N PRO A 21 10.55 10.02 -0.78
CA PRO A 21 9.20 10.16 -0.22
C PRO A 21 9.12 9.84 1.27
N TYR A 22 9.95 8.92 1.77
CA TYR A 22 10.00 8.60 3.21
C TYR A 22 10.64 9.73 4.02
N PHE A 23 11.67 10.37 3.44
CA PHE A 23 12.30 11.55 4.04
C PHE A 23 11.34 12.74 4.09
N ASP A 24 10.65 13.01 2.98
CA ASP A 24 9.67 14.10 2.88
C ASP A 24 8.51 13.89 3.87
N ALA A 25 7.98 12.66 3.95
CA ALA A 25 6.94 12.32 4.93
C ALA A 25 7.38 12.48 6.39
N LEU A 26 8.65 12.20 6.70
CA LEU A 26 9.21 12.42 8.03
C LEU A 26 9.33 13.92 8.33
N TRP A 27 9.82 14.71 7.38
CA TRP A 27 9.95 16.15 7.52
C TRP A 27 8.58 16.81 7.75
N PHE A 28 7.57 16.41 6.96
CA PHE A 28 6.20 16.88 7.13
C PHE A 28 5.62 16.51 8.50
N CYS A 29 5.96 15.34 9.05
CA CYS A 29 5.50 14.93 10.38
C CYS A 29 5.98 15.88 11.48
N TYR A 30 7.22 16.38 11.36
CA TYR A 30 7.76 17.40 12.27
C TYR A 30 7.32 18.83 11.96
N SER A 31 6.54 19.05 10.90
CA SER A 31 6.06 20.39 10.59
C SER A 31 5.07 20.88 11.66
N PRO A 32 5.13 22.17 12.06
CA PRO A 32 4.23 22.72 13.08
C PRO A 32 2.75 22.58 12.73
N VAL A 33 2.40 22.70 11.45
CA VAL A 33 1.02 22.56 10.98
C VAL A 33 0.51 21.14 11.21
N HIS A 34 1.31 20.12 10.86
CA HIS A 34 0.91 18.72 11.06
C HIS A 34 0.75 18.38 12.54
N GLN A 35 1.71 18.77 13.38
CA GLN A 35 1.68 18.51 14.82
C GLN A 35 0.46 19.15 15.49
N MET A 36 0.14 20.39 15.13
CA MET A 36 -1.05 21.09 15.67
C MET A 36 -2.36 20.45 15.18
N GLN A 37 -2.42 20.00 13.92
CA GLN A 37 -3.59 19.27 13.39
C GLN A 37 -3.81 17.94 14.11
N GLN A 38 -2.75 17.17 14.36
CA GLN A 38 -2.85 15.91 15.11
C GLN A 38 -3.24 16.16 16.56
N TYR A 39 -2.67 17.18 17.20
CA TYR A 39 -3.04 17.56 18.56
C TYR A 39 -4.52 17.95 18.67
N TYR A 40 -5.02 18.75 17.73
CA TYR A 40 -6.44 19.11 17.69
C TYR A 40 -7.37 17.89 17.53
N ARG A 41 -6.96 16.91 16.71
CA ARG A 41 -7.79 15.74 16.39
C ARG A 41 -7.71 14.63 17.45
N LEU A 42 -6.52 14.33 17.94
CA LEU A 42 -6.21 13.16 18.78
C LEU A 42 -5.81 13.54 20.21
N GLY A 43 -5.58 14.83 20.51
CA GLY A 43 -5.14 15.31 21.82
C GLY A 43 -3.68 15.01 22.15
N ALA A 44 -2.88 14.56 21.19
CA ALA A 44 -1.49 14.18 21.39
C ALA A 44 -0.60 14.64 20.22
N LEU A 45 0.66 14.94 20.52
CA LEU A 45 1.68 15.20 19.51
C LEU A 45 2.19 13.88 18.94
N ASP A 46 2.29 13.78 17.62
CA ASP A 46 2.88 12.62 16.97
C ASP A 46 4.41 12.59 17.21
N ASN A 47 4.94 11.41 17.54
CA ASN A 47 6.38 11.19 17.74
C ASN A 47 7.10 10.78 16.46
N CYS A 48 6.39 10.69 15.33
CA CYS A 48 6.95 10.43 14.00
C CYS A 48 7.74 9.11 13.87
N SER A 49 7.67 8.21 14.86
CA SER A 49 8.44 6.96 14.91
C SER A 49 8.19 6.06 13.71
N LYS A 50 6.94 5.96 13.26
CA LYS A 50 6.55 5.18 12.07
C LYS A 50 7.13 5.73 10.77
N LYS A 51 7.29 7.06 10.67
CA LYS A 51 7.91 7.69 9.49
C LYS A 51 9.42 7.49 9.52
N TRP A 52 10.01 7.54 10.70
CA TRP A 52 11.43 7.24 10.92
C TRP A 52 11.76 5.79 10.56
N SER A 53 10.97 4.82 11.03
CA SER A 53 11.17 3.41 10.70
C SER A 53 11.09 3.17 9.20
N GLY A 54 10.12 3.79 8.50
CA GLY A 54 10.02 3.69 7.05
C GLY A 54 11.23 4.26 6.30
N LEU A 55 11.82 5.34 6.79
CA LEU A 55 13.05 5.91 6.21
C LEU A 55 14.25 4.97 6.41
N VAL A 56 14.44 4.45 7.63
CA VAL A 56 15.50 3.48 7.94
C VAL A 56 15.33 2.20 7.14
N ASP A 57 14.10 1.69 7.02
CA ASP A 57 13.79 0.52 6.20
C ASP A 57 14.13 0.75 4.72
N CYS A 58 13.86 1.93 4.18
CA CYS A 58 14.23 2.25 2.80
C CYS A 58 15.75 2.32 2.61
N LEU A 59 16.46 2.95 3.55
CA LEU A 59 17.91 3.06 3.51
C LEU A 59 18.59 1.69 3.63
N THR A 60 18.12 0.84 4.53
CA THR A 60 18.63 -0.53 4.67
C THR A 60 18.37 -1.36 3.41
N LEU A 61 17.18 -1.26 2.80
CA LEU A 61 16.91 -1.92 1.51
C LEU A 61 17.81 -1.42 0.39
N LYS A 62 18.12 -0.13 0.37
CA LYS A 62 19.03 0.46 -0.64
C LYS A 62 20.47 -0.05 -0.52
N THR A 63 20.89 -0.52 0.66
CA THR A 63 22.21 -1.14 0.86
C THR A 63 22.30 -2.60 0.42
N LYS A 64 21.18 -3.26 0.14
CA LYS A 64 21.14 -4.67 -0.29
C LYS A 64 21.33 -4.82 -1.80
N ARG A 65 21.62 -6.04 -2.25
CA ARG A 65 21.71 -6.39 -3.67
C ARG A 65 20.34 -6.24 -4.34
N SER A 66 20.33 -5.75 -5.58
CA SER A 66 19.07 -5.51 -6.32
C SER A 66 18.18 -6.75 -6.47
N SER A 67 18.76 -7.95 -6.57
CA SER A 67 18.00 -9.21 -6.67
C SER A 67 17.26 -9.55 -5.38
N GLU A 68 17.88 -9.31 -4.22
CA GLU A 68 17.25 -9.54 -2.92
C GLU A 68 16.18 -8.48 -2.63
N VAL A 69 16.42 -7.25 -3.07
CA VAL A 69 15.45 -6.16 -2.93
C VAL A 69 14.15 -6.49 -3.68
N GLU A 70 14.24 -6.97 -4.92
CA GLU A 70 13.09 -7.31 -5.75
C GLU A 70 12.24 -8.41 -5.09
N GLU A 71 12.88 -9.46 -4.58
CA GLU A 71 12.21 -10.53 -3.82
C GLU A 71 11.53 -10.00 -2.53
N ILE A 72 12.21 -9.14 -1.78
CA ILE A 72 11.65 -8.53 -0.57
C ILE A 72 10.44 -7.63 -0.91
N LEU A 73 10.47 -6.92 -2.03
CA LEU A 73 9.33 -6.10 -2.45
C LEU A 73 8.16 -6.96 -2.89
N GLU A 74 8.39 -7.98 -3.71
CA GLU A 74 7.35 -8.90 -4.16
C GLU A 74 6.66 -9.63 -3.01
N THR A 75 7.44 -10.14 -2.05
CA THR A 75 6.89 -10.81 -0.85
C THR A 75 6.04 -9.87 -0.02
N ARG A 76 6.47 -8.61 0.13
CA ARG A 76 5.68 -7.56 0.81
C ARG A 76 4.42 -7.19 0.05
N GLU A 77 4.43 -7.20 -1.28
CA GLU A 77 3.24 -6.93 -2.09
C GLU A 77 2.23 -8.06 -1.98
N LYS A 78 2.67 -9.32 -2.04
CA LYS A 78 1.84 -10.52 -1.85
C LYS A 78 1.26 -10.62 -0.43
N ALA A 79 1.97 -10.12 0.57
CA ALA A 79 1.51 -10.13 1.96
C ALA A 79 0.49 -9.03 2.28
N LYS A 80 0.38 -7.96 1.46
CA LYS A 80 -0.62 -6.91 1.68
C LYS A 80 -2.00 -7.50 1.38
N PRO A 81 -2.99 -7.34 2.27
CA PRO A 81 -4.35 -7.74 1.97
C PRO A 81 -4.86 -6.90 0.80
N HIS A 82 -5.13 -7.54 -0.34
CA HIS A 82 -5.78 -6.86 -1.45
C HIS A 82 -7.28 -6.71 -1.16
N LEU A 83 -7.91 -5.62 -1.63
CA LEU A 83 -9.37 -5.43 -1.45
C LEU A 83 -10.16 -6.66 -1.92
N TRP A 84 -9.72 -7.26 -3.02
CA TRP A 84 -10.30 -8.47 -3.63
C TRP A 84 -10.14 -9.74 -2.80
N THR A 85 -9.33 -9.71 -1.73
CA THR A 85 -9.09 -10.83 -0.81
C THR A 85 -9.84 -10.65 0.51
N THR A 86 -10.57 -9.55 0.71
CA THR A 86 -11.28 -9.28 1.97
C THR A 86 -12.44 -10.24 2.24
N ARG A 87 -12.99 -10.88 1.19
CA ARG A 87 -14.09 -11.83 1.29
C ARG A 87 -14.09 -12.79 0.10
N THR A 88 -14.37 -14.07 0.32
CA THR A 88 -14.54 -15.01 -0.81
C THR A 88 -15.81 -14.66 -1.59
N PRO A 89 -15.93 -15.05 -2.89
CA PRO A 89 -17.16 -14.83 -3.65
C PRO A 89 -18.40 -15.41 -2.95
N GLU A 90 -18.25 -16.56 -2.29
CA GLU A 90 -19.31 -17.25 -1.53
C GLU A 90 -19.72 -16.46 -0.29
N GLU A 91 -18.74 -16.02 0.51
CA GLU A 91 -18.98 -15.20 1.68
C GLU A 91 -19.60 -13.85 1.29
N ALA A 92 -19.17 -13.27 0.17
CA ALA A 92 -19.69 -12.01 -0.34
C ALA A 92 -21.14 -12.15 -0.82
N ALA A 93 -21.47 -13.25 -1.51
CA ALA A 93 -22.85 -13.56 -1.90
C ALA A 93 -23.75 -13.79 -0.67
N ALA A 94 -23.27 -14.50 0.36
CA ALA A 94 -24.00 -14.69 1.60
C ALA A 94 -24.25 -13.35 2.33
N HIS A 95 -23.26 -12.45 2.38
CA HIS A 95 -23.43 -11.11 2.94
C HIS A 95 -24.43 -10.25 2.19
N TRP A 96 -24.34 -10.32 0.85
CA TRP A 96 -25.20 -9.57 -0.02
C TRP A 96 -26.64 -10.01 0.22
N LYS A 97 -26.87 -11.33 0.24
CA LYS A 97 -28.16 -11.89 0.56
C LYS A 97 -28.64 -11.46 1.95
N GLU A 98 -27.81 -11.53 2.99
CA GLU A 98 -28.19 -11.08 4.34
C GLU A 98 -28.63 -9.61 4.39
N LEU A 99 -27.93 -8.71 3.69
CA LEU A 99 -28.23 -7.28 3.70
C LEU A 99 -29.37 -6.87 2.76
N PHE A 100 -29.52 -7.58 1.64
CA PHE A 100 -30.33 -7.16 0.50
C PHE A 100 -31.40 -8.17 0.08
N ASP A 101 -31.68 -9.21 0.87
CA ASP A 101 -32.74 -10.21 0.60
C ASP A 101 -34.08 -9.53 0.25
N HIS A 102 -34.38 -8.42 0.94
CA HIS A 102 -35.59 -7.63 0.76
C HIS A 102 -35.74 -6.96 -0.61
N LEU A 103 -34.68 -6.87 -1.43
CA LEU A 103 -34.73 -6.31 -2.78
C LEU A 103 -35.17 -7.34 -3.83
N ASP A 104 -35.15 -8.63 -3.50
CA ASP A 104 -35.53 -9.72 -4.40
C ASP A 104 -37.03 -10.11 -4.27
N GLU A 105 -37.77 -9.49 -3.33
CA GLU A 105 -39.20 -9.76 -3.06
C GLU A 105 -40.19 -8.89 -3.87
N GLU A 106 -39.73 -8.17 -4.89
CA GLU A 106 -40.56 -7.31 -5.77
C GLU A 106 -40.85 -7.93 -7.16
#